data_AF-A0A6U6BLH4-F1
#
_entry.id   AF-A0A6U6BLH4-F1
#
_cell.length_a   1.000
_cell.length_b   1.000
_cell.length_c   1.000
_cell.angle_alpha   90.00
_cell.angle_beta   90.00
_cell.angle_gamma   90.00
#
_symmetry.space_group_name_H-M   'P 1'
#
loop_
_entity.id
_entity.type
_entity.pdbx_description
1 polymer ?
#
loop_
_entity_poly.entity_id
_entity_poly.type
_entity_poly.pdbx_seq_one_letter_code
_entity_poly.pdbx_strand_id
1 'polypeptide(L)'
;AMLSETLSDIEELSRSITMVENSSNASSQKEKNFRRAATSGFDAQDFAAESMMKAFRGERDFVSIPELNKYRQNVAHEMRFVVHKNFDQFIHASSAVSAMQQDLTVLRLLASESLSCLSQINELPRGSEVSPPLHSSSSEGQQRQGRAGAVDLREEELGKEVAEALENVDMFIIERKFDKAVEWLQSCVKKEREGREEEEGSASTREGWRLKRCLEQRMKRIVDGIWKQVETPGFQMMEIERAVGLLMKLEQRENAQDLFLSWKTGVIVEAIEAIGTNRTDVRLYVAQLCNAVFSCMVQTCSEFQKILSSSSSSPSCQQHV
;
A
#
# COMPACT_ATOMS: atom_id res chain seq x y z
N ALA A 1 34.83 -18.28 -45.52
CA ALA A 1 33.75 -18.80 -44.66
C ALA A 1 34.16 -18.69 -43.19
N MET A 2 35.12 -19.46 -42.70
CA MET A 2 35.53 -19.41 -41.28
C MET A 2 36.04 -18.03 -40.81
N LEU A 3 36.81 -17.30 -41.64
CA LEU A 3 37.33 -15.97 -41.27
C LEU A 3 36.28 -14.84 -41.27
N SER A 4 35.19 -14.99 -42.04
CA SER A 4 34.12 -13.98 -42.07
C SER A 4 33.16 -14.14 -40.88
N GLU A 5 32.98 -15.37 -40.42
CA GLU A 5 32.18 -15.70 -39.25
C GLU A 5 32.86 -15.18 -37.97
N THR A 6 34.17 -15.41 -37.83
CA THR A 6 34.96 -14.86 -36.72
C THR A 6 34.99 -13.33 -36.70
N LEU A 7 34.91 -12.66 -37.85
CA LEU A 7 34.89 -11.20 -37.91
C LEU A 7 33.53 -10.64 -37.46
N SER A 8 32.44 -11.33 -37.83
CA SER A 8 31.08 -10.99 -37.40
C SER A 8 30.91 -11.13 -35.89
N ASP A 9 31.43 -12.21 -35.32
CA ASP A 9 31.34 -12.47 -33.87
C ASP A 9 32.13 -11.42 -33.06
N ILE A 10 33.28 -10.97 -33.57
CA ILE A 10 34.08 -9.91 -32.95
C ILE A 10 33.37 -8.55 -33.01
N GLU A 11 32.70 -8.24 -34.10
CA GLU A 11 31.90 -7.01 -34.21
C GLU A 11 30.68 -7.02 -33.27
N GLU A 12 30.04 -8.17 -33.09
CA GLU A 12 28.89 -8.33 -32.20
C GLU A 12 29.29 -8.27 -30.71
N LEU A 13 30.45 -8.84 -30.37
CA LEU A 13 31.04 -8.69 -29.03
C LEU A 13 31.41 -7.24 -28.74
N SER A 14 31.99 -6.53 -29.71
CA SER A 14 32.36 -5.11 -29.58
C SER A 14 31.12 -4.21 -29.41
N ARG A 15 30.03 -4.49 -30.13
CA ARG A 15 28.73 -3.81 -29.94
C ARG A 15 28.13 -4.10 -28.56
N SER A 16 28.26 -5.32 -28.07
CA SER A 16 27.74 -5.70 -26.74
C SER A 16 28.54 -5.05 -25.60
N ILE A 17 29.86 -5.01 -25.72
CA ILE A 17 30.75 -4.34 -24.74
C ILE A 17 30.46 -2.83 -24.70
N THR A 18 30.33 -2.18 -25.86
CA THR A 18 30.01 -0.74 -25.93
C THR A 18 28.61 -0.41 -25.38
N MET A 19 27.62 -1.30 -25.53
CA MET A 19 26.30 -1.14 -24.91
C MET A 19 26.34 -1.26 -23.38
N VAL A 20 27.12 -2.20 -22.86
CA VAL A 20 27.30 -2.39 -21.40
C VAL A 20 28.07 -1.22 -20.78
N GLU A 21 29.13 -0.73 -21.44
CA GLU A 21 29.90 0.44 -20.98
C GLU A 21 29.09 1.74 -21.01
N ASN A 22 28.23 1.92 -22.02
CA ASN A 22 27.34 3.09 -22.06
C ASN A 22 26.26 3.03 -20.97
N SER A 23 25.74 1.84 -20.66
CA SER A 23 24.74 1.65 -19.60
C SER A 23 25.34 1.86 -18.20
N SER A 24 26.57 1.38 -17.96
CA SER A 24 27.28 1.58 -16.70
C SER A 24 27.68 3.06 -16.50
N ASN A 25 28.16 3.74 -17.54
CA ASN A 25 28.45 5.18 -17.50
C ASN A 25 27.18 6.02 -17.28
N ALA A 26 26.07 5.69 -17.94
CA ALA A 26 24.79 6.37 -17.73
C ALA A 26 24.26 6.19 -16.30
N SER A 27 24.43 5.00 -15.70
CA SER A 27 24.06 4.75 -14.30
C SER A 27 24.92 5.55 -13.30
N SER A 28 26.23 5.64 -13.54
CA SER A 28 27.18 6.41 -12.73
C SER A 28 26.92 7.91 -12.82
N GLN A 29 26.55 8.41 -14.01
CA GLN A 29 26.24 9.82 -14.23
C GLN A 29 24.90 10.22 -13.60
N LYS A 30 23.89 9.35 -13.63
CA LYS A 30 22.60 9.56 -12.95
C LYS A 30 22.74 9.68 -11.43
N GLU A 31 23.55 8.81 -10.82
CA GLU A 31 23.85 8.85 -9.39
C GLU A 31 24.57 10.16 -8.99
N LYS A 32 25.54 10.61 -9.81
CA LYS A 32 26.25 11.89 -9.57
C LYS A 32 25.32 13.11 -9.68
N ASN A 33 24.42 13.10 -10.67
CA ASN A 33 23.45 14.18 -10.84
C ASN A 33 22.43 14.21 -9.69
N PHE A 34 21.99 13.06 -9.19
CA PHE A 34 21.12 12.96 -8.02
C PHE A 34 21.80 13.53 -6.77
N ARG A 35 23.07 13.17 -6.52
CA ARG A 35 23.85 13.72 -5.39
C ARG A 35 24.05 15.23 -5.50
N ARG A 36 24.24 15.77 -6.70
CA ARG A 36 24.35 17.22 -6.92
C ARG A 36 23.03 17.93 -6.61
N ALA A 37 21.89 17.34 -6.96
CA ALA A 37 20.56 17.87 -6.67
C ALA A 37 20.14 17.77 -5.18
N ALA A 38 20.74 16.85 -4.42
CA ALA A 38 20.48 16.66 -3.00
C ALA A 38 21.23 17.64 -2.07
N THR A 39 22.09 18.52 -2.61
CA THR A 39 22.82 19.51 -1.83
C THR A 39 22.01 20.80 -1.66
N SER A 40 22.14 21.48 -0.51
CA SER A 40 21.33 22.67 -0.15
C SER A 40 21.57 23.92 -1.00
N GLY A 41 22.40 23.83 -2.04
CA GLY A 41 22.76 24.92 -2.96
C GLY A 41 22.48 24.57 -4.42
N PHE A 42 21.56 23.64 -4.69
CA PHE A 42 21.20 23.28 -6.06
C PHE A 42 20.51 24.45 -6.79
N ASP A 43 21.18 24.99 -7.80
CA ASP A 43 20.58 25.97 -8.72
C ASP A 43 19.96 25.25 -9.92
N ALA A 44 18.62 25.24 -9.95
CA ALA A 44 17.84 24.63 -11.01
C ALA A 44 18.05 25.29 -12.38
N GLN A 45 18.40 26.58 -12.39
CA GLN A 45 18.56 27.36 -13.61
C GLN A 45 19.90 27.08 -14.28
N ASP A 46 20.97 26.96 -13.49
CA ASP A 46 22.28 26.53 -13.97
C ASP A 46 22.27 25.08 -14.46
N PHE A 47 21.59 24.18 -13.73
CA PHE A 47 21.45 22.78 -14.15
C PHE A 47 20.64 22.67 -15.45
N ALA A 48 19.56 23.44 -15.60
CA ALA A 48 18.77 23.48 -16.82
C ALA A 48 19.57 24.05 -18.01
N ALA A 49 20.35 25.11 -17.80
CA ALA A 49 21.23 25.68 -18.83
C ALA A 49 22.33 24.70 -19.25
N GLU A 50 22.98 24.02 -18.30
CA GLU A 50 23.98 22.98 -18.55
C GLU A 50 23.38 21.79 -19.31
N SER A 51 22.15 21.39 -18.95
CA SER A 51 21.40 20.32 -19.61
C SER A 51 20.97 20.71 -21.02
N MET A 52 20.55 21.96 -21.23
CA MET A 52 20.18 22.48 -22.55
C MET A 52 21.39 22.60 -23.48
N MET A 53 22.55 23.01 -22.96
CA MET A 53 23.81 23.01 -23.73
C MET A 53 24.26 21.60 -24.14
N LYS A 54 24.05 20.59 -23.29
CA LYS A 54 24.33 19.18 -23.64
C LYS A 54 23.36 18.66 -24.71
N ALA A 55 22.09 19.08 -24.68
CA ALA A 55 21.11 18.77 -25.72
C ALA A 55 21.48 19.36 -27.09
N PHE A 56 22.01 20.59 -27.14
CA PHE A 56 22.54 21.19 -28.38
C PHE A 56 23.79 20.48 -28.93
N ARG A 57 24.54 19.78 -28.07
CA ARG A 57 25.71 18.97 -28.46
C ARG A 57 25.36 17.55 -28.91
N GLY A 58 24.07 17.19 -28.98
CA GLY A 58 23.64 15.86 -29.45
C GLY A 58 23.83 14.72 -28.44
N GLU A 59 24.23 15.02 -27.21
CA GLU A 59 24.25 14.05 -26.11
C GLU A 59 22.78 13.77 -25.71
N ARG A 60 22.28 12.58 -26.04
CA ARG A 60 20.91 12.12 -25.72
C ARG A 60 20.73 11.77 -24.24
N ASP A 61 21.38 12.50 -23.34
CA ASP A 61 21.18 12.39 -21.89
C ASP A 61 19.99 13.23 -21.41
N PHE A 62 19.01 13.45 -22.29
CA PHE A 62 17.77 14.11 -21.91
C PHE A 62 16.85 13.09 -21.25
N VAL A 63 16.64 13.23 -19.94
CA VAL A 63 15.54 12.53 -19.27
C VAL A 63 14.25 13.05 -19.90
N SER A 64 13.62 12.21 -20.70
CA SER A 64 12.40 12.57 -21.42
C SER A 64 11.31 12.99 -20.41
N ILE A 65 10.42 13.90 -20.80
CA ILE A 65 9.29 14.35 -19.95
C ILE A 65 8.51 13.14 -19.35
N PRO A 66 8.28 12.04 -20.10
CA PRO A 66 7.71 10.82 -19.53
C PRO A 66 8.56 10.18 -18.42
N GLU A 67 9.89 10.11 -18.57
CA GLU A 67 10.79 9.57 -17.56
C GLU A 67 10.88 10.45 -16.31
N LEU A 68 10.86 11.77 -16.47
CA LEU A 68 10.81 12.71 -15.34
C LEU A 68 9.49 12.57 -14.57
N ASN A 69 8.37 12.41 -15.29
CA ASN A 69 7.07 12.15 -14.66
C ASN A 69 7.06 10.81 -13.92
N LYS A 70 7.68 9.77 -14.48
CA LYS A 70 7.83 8.47 -13.82
C LYS A 70 8.67 8.61 -12.54
N TYR A 71 9.79 9.34 -12.62
CA TYR A 71 10.64 9.58 -11.46
C TYR A 71 9.90 10.36 -10.36
N ARG A 72 9.20 11.44 -10.73
CA ARG A 72 8.36 12.22 -9.81
C ARG A 72 7.30 11.35 -9.11
N GLN A 73 6.63 10.47 -9.87
CA GLN A 73 5.64 9.56 -9.31
C GLN A 73 6.28 8.55 -8.35
N ASN A 74 7.46 8.03 -8.67
CA ASN A 74 8.18 7.09 -7.82
C ASN A 74 8.65 7.75 -6.51
N VAL A 75 9.26 8.94 -6.58
CA VAL A 75 9.69 9.69 -5.39
C VAL A 75 8.49 10.03 -4.51
N ALA A 76 7.37 10.48 -5.11
CA ALA A 76 6.16 10.76 -4.35
C ALA A 76 5.59 9.51 -3.66
N HIS A 77 5.63 8.36 -4.31
CA HIS A 77 5.23 7.08 -3.72
C HIS A 77 6.17 6.69 -2.57
N GLU A 78 7.48 6.78 -2.77
CA GLU A 78 8.49 6.44 -1.77
C GLU A 78 8.37 7.33 -0.53
N MET A 79 8.21 8.65 -0.70
CA MET A 79 7.98 9.56 0.42
C MET A 79 6.72 9.20 1.21
N ARG A 80 5.61 8.90 0.52
CA ARG A 80 4.35 8.48 1.17
C ARG A 80 4.53 7.15 1.91
N PHE A 81 5.22 6.21 1.29
CA PHE A 81 5.55 4.91 1.87
C PHE A 81 6.33 5.05 3.17
N VAL A 82 7.41 5.84 3.16
CA VAL A 82 8.21 6.10 4.35
C VAL A 82 7.39 6.79 5.43
N VAL A 83 6.55 7.78 5.08
CA VAL A 83 5.68 8.44 6.06
C VAL A 83 4.68 7.46 6.66
N HIS A 84 4.01 6.65 5.85
CA HIS A 84 3.01 5.69 6.32
C HIS A 84 3.63 4.60 7.18
N LYS A 85 4.75 4.01 6.75
CA LYS A 85 5.49 3.00 7.52
C LYS A 85 5.88 3.50 8.91
N ASN A 86 6.27 4.77 9.01
CA ASN A 86 6.68 5.38 10.28
C ASN A 86 5.52 6.05 11.05
N PHE A 87 4.31 6.10 10.47
CA PHE A 87 3.19 6.84 11.03
C PHE A 87 2.77 6.24 12.38
N ASP A 88 2.63 4.92 12.46
CA ASP A 88 2.23 4.25 13.70
C ASP A 88 3.25 4.47 14.83
N GLN A 89 4.55 4.41 14.50
CA GLN A 89 5.61 4.70 15.47
C GLN A 89 5.55 6.15 15.96
N PHE A 90 5.28 7.10 15.05
CA PHE A 90 5.08 8.49 15.41
C PHE A 90 3.88 8.70 16.32
N ILE A 91 2.74 8.07 16.03
CA ILE A 91 1.52 8.17 16.86
C ILE A 91 1.75 7.57 18.24
N HIS A 92 2.38 6.39 18.33
CA HIS A 92 2.72 5.77 19.61
C HIS A 92 3.71 6.62 20.42
N ALA A 93 4.77 7.13 19.78
CA ALA A 93 5.74 8.00 20.44
C ALA A 93 5.07 9.30 20.92
N SER A 94 4.24 9.93 20.09
CA SER A 94 3.50 11.15 20.43
C SER A 94 2.55 10.91 21.61
N SER A 95 1.78 9.82 21.59
CA SER A 95 0.89 9.44 22.69
C SER A 95 1.65 9.16 23.99
N ALA A 96 2.77 8.44 23.93
CA ALA A 96 3.62 8.19 25.08
C ALA A 96 4.22 9.49 25.64
N VAL A 97 4.67 10.40 24.77
CA VAL A 97 5.15 11.73 25.17
C VAL A 97 4.04 12.52 25.85
N SER A 98 2.80 12.51 25.34
CA SER A 98 1.67 13.16 25.99
C SER A 98 1.35 12.56 27.37
N ALA A 99 1.41 11.22 27.51
CA ALA A 99 1.23 10.56 28.81
C ALA A 99 2.33 10.97 29.79
N MET A 100 3.60 10.96 29.36
CA MET A 100 4.73 11.43 30.19
C MET A 100 4.59 12.91 30.57
N GLN A 101 4.09 13.76 29.67
CA GLN A 101 3.80 15.16 29.99
C GLN A 101 2.77 15.26 31.10
N GLN A 102 1.70 14.46 31.04
CA GLN A 102 0.69 14.41 32.09
C GLN A 102 1.30 13.97 33.42
N ASP A 103 2.10 12.91 33.44
CA ASP A 103 2.77 12.43 34.65
C ASP A 103 3.73 13.49 35.24
N LEU A 104 4.46 14.22 34.39
CA LEU A 104 5.32 15.32 34.82
C LEU A 104 4.52 16.47 35.43
N THR A 105 3.32 16.77 34.92
CA THR A 105 2.46 17.78 35.55
C THR A 105 2.01 17.35 36.95
N VAL A 106 1.67 16.07 37.13
CA VAL A 106 1.30 15.49 38.43
C VAL A 106 2.49 15.53 39.39
N LEU A 107 3.68 15.12 38.95
CA LEU A 107 4.89 15.19 39.77
C LEU A 107 5.22 16.61 40.21
N ARG A 108 5.04 17.60 39.33
CA ARG A 108 5.25 19.01 39.68
C ARG A 108 4.25 19.48 40.74
N LEU A 109 3.00 19.05 40.64
CA LEU A 109 1.97 19.35 41.64
C LEU A 109 2.35 18.73 42.99
N LEU A 110 2.66 17.44 43.03
CA LEU A 110 3.07 16.73 44.25
C LEU A 110 4.35 17.32 44.86
N ALA A 111 5.32 17.74 44.04
CA ALA A 111 6.53 18.42 44.52
C ALA A 111 6.20 19.81 45.09
N SER A 112 5.26 20.54 44.48
CA SER A 112 4.81 21.82 45.03
C SER A 112 4.03 21.66 46.33
N GLU A 113 3.23 20.61 46.45
CA GLU A 113 2.51 20.24 47.67
C GLU A 113 3.48 19.83 48.78
N SER A 114 4.47 18.99 48.47
CA SER A 114 5.48 18.59 49.46
C SER A 114 6.33 19.77 49.93
N LEU A 115 6.70 20.70 49.04
CA LEU A 115 7.35 21.95 49.42
C LEU A 115 6.46 22.83 50.29
N SER A 116 5.15 22.90 50.02
CA SER A 116 4.18 23.63 50.85
C SER A 116 4.02 22.98 52.23
N CYS A 117 3.97 21.66 52.32
CA CYS A 117 3.95 20.95 53.60
C CYS A 117 5.26 21.15 54.37
N LEU A 118 6.41 21.07 53.70
CA LEU A 118 7.71 21.29 54.34
C LEU A 118 7.90 22.72 54.82
N SER A 119 7.41 23.73 54.09
CA SER A 119 7.42 25.11 54.59
C SER A 119 6.53 25.26 55.82
N GLN A 120 5.35 24.63 55.84
CA GLN A 120 4.48 24.59 57.01
C GLN A 120 5.11 23.86 58.22
N ILE A 121 5.88 22.79 57.98
CA ILE A 121 6.61 22.07 59.03
C ILE A 121 7.80 22.88 59.55
N ASN A 122 8.46 23.66 58.68
CA ASN A 122 9.61 24.48 59.06
C ASN A 122 9.20 25.75 59.84
N GLU A 123 7.94 26.17 59.75
CA GLU A 123 7.32 27.24 60.55
C GLU A 123 6.83 26.75 61.93
N LEU A 124 6.88 25.44 62.21
CA LEU A 124 6.57 24.88 63.54
C LEU A 124 7.85 24.76 64.38
N PRO A 125 7.83 25.08 65.69
CA PRO A 125 9.03 25.01 66.52
C PRO A 125 9.54 23.57 66.59
N ARG A 126 10.75 23.33 66.06
CA ARG A 126 11.37 22.01 66.01
C ARG A 126 11.59 21.47 67.43
N GLY A 127 10.83 20.44 67.79
CA GLY A 127 11.03 19.63 68.97
C GLY A 127 10.99 18.16 68.62
N SER A 128 12.05 17.45 69.03
CA SER A 128 12.19 16.00 69.15
C SER A 128 12.70 15.22 67.93
N GLU A 129 13.87 14.62 68.17
CA GLU A 129 14.64 13.70 67.34
C GLU A 129 13.90 12.36 67.15
N VAL A 130 13.92 11.80 65.95
CA VAL A 130 13.59 10.38 65.73
C VAL A 130 14.61 9.76 64.78
N SER A 131 15.25 8.70 65.27
CA SER A 131 16.32 7.91 64.64
C SER A 131 15.77 6.94 63.57
N PRO A 132 16.58 6.51 62.57
CA PRO A 132 16.14 5.54 61.57
C PRO A 132 16.60 4.10 61.90
N PRO A 133 15.85 3.03 61.53
CA PRO A 133 16.37 1.67 61.54
C PRO A 133 16.80 1.16 60.15
N LEU A 134 17.65 0.15 60.22
CA LEU A 134 18.51 -0.42 59.19
C LEU A 134 17.84 -1.43 58.24
N HIS A 135 18.52 -1.62 57.12
CA HIS A 135 18.32 -2.53 56.00
C HIS A 135 18.12 -4.02 56.35
N SER A 136 17.29 -4.69 55.54
CA SER A 136 17.35 -6.15 55.31
C SER A 136 17.43 -6.42 53.81
N SER A 137 18.58 -6.89 53.33
CA SER A 137 18.76 -7.39 51.97
C SER A 137 18.56 -8.90 51.95
N SER A 138 17.78 -9.41 50.99
CA SER A 138 17.78 -10.82 50.62
C SER A 138 17.29 -11.02 49.20
N SER A 139 17.93 -12.01 48.58
CA SER A 139 17.46 -12.89 47.51
C SER A 139 17.98 -12.63 46.09
N GLU A 140 18.80 -13.59 45.71
CA GLU A 140 19.45 -13.85 44.44
C GLU A 140 18.44 -14.13 43.31
N GLY A 141 18.71 -13.57 42.13
CA GLY A 141 18.00 -13.87 40.89
C GLY A 141 18.84 -14.79 40.00
N GLN A 142 18.37 -16.02 39.81
CA GLN A 142 18.95 -17.00 38.89
C GLN A 142 18.58 -16.67 37.44
N GLN A 143 19.58 -16.26 36.66
CA GLN A 143 19.44 -15.99 35.23
C GLN A 143 19.65 -17.30 34.43
N ARG A 144 18.57 -17.83 33.85
CA ARG A 144 18.63 -18.91 32.85
C ARG A 144 18.89 -18.33 31.46
N GLN A 145 20.12 -18.50 30.98
CA GLN A 145 20.53 -18.42 29.57
C GLN A 145 20.45 -19.85 29.00
N GLY A 146 20.03 -20.18 27.79
CA GLY A 146 19.66 -19.48 26.56
C GLY A 146 19.78 -20.56 25.47
N ARG A 147 18.71 -20.88 24.74
CA ARG A 147 18.77 -21.87 23.62
C ARG A 147 17.65 -21.60 22.60
N ALA A 148 17.94 -20.73 21.63
CA ALA A 148 17.30 -20.65 20.31
C ALA A 148 18.08 -19.58 19.53
N GLY A 149 18.79 -19.93 18.45
CA GLY A 149 19.63 -18.94 17.75
C GLY A 149 20.05 -19.30 16.34
N ALA A 150 19.41 -20.27 15.70
CA ALA A 150 19.79 -20.66 14.34
C ALA A 150 18.60 -20.91 13.38
N VAL A 151 17.35 -20.83 13.87
CA VAL A 151 16.15 -20.93 13.01
C VAL A 151 15.56 -19.54 12.69
N ASP A 152 15.93 -18.50 13.46
CA ASP A 152 15.27 -17.19 13.45
C ASP A 152 15.66 -16.28 12.26
N LEU A 153 16.88 -16.35 11.75
CA LEU A 153 17.36 -15.32 10.82
C LEU A 153 16.68 -15.39 9.44
N ARG A 154 16.37 -16.60 8.95
CA ARG A 154 15.74 -16.79 7.63
C ARG A 154 14.23 -16.57 7.67
N GLU A 155 13.58 -16.95 8.77
CA GLU A 155 12.16 -16.67 9.05
C GLU A 155 11.93 -15.17 9.30
N GLU A 156 12.85 -14.47 9.98
CA GLU A 156 12.77 -13.03 10.23
C GLU A 156 13.01 -12.20 8.95
N GLU A 157 13.94 -12.61 8.07
CA GLU A 157 14.18 -11.96 6.77
C GLU A 157 12.96 -12.11 5.84
N LEU A 158 12.39 -13.32 5.75
CA LEU A 158 11.16 -13.57 4.98
C LEU A 158 9.96 -12.80 5.57
N GLY A 159 9.87 -12.73 6.90
CA GLY A 159 8.85 -11.96 7.60
C GLY A 159 8.94 -10.46 7.32
N LYS A 160 10.16 -9.92 7.18
CA LYS A 160 10.41 -8.51 6.80
C LYS A 160 10.02 -8.25 5.35
N GLU A 161 10.43 -9.09 4.40
CA GLU A 161 10.04 -8.95 2.99
C GLU A 161 8.53 -9.03 2.79
N VAL A 162 7.87 -9.96 3.49
CA VAL A 162 6.41 -10.09 3.51
C VAL A 162 5.76 -8.86 4.14
N ALA A 163 6.28 -8.36 5.27
CA ALA A 163 5.75 -7.15 5.91
C ALA A 163 5.85 -5.93 4.98
N GLU A 164 6.99 -5.74 4.30
CA GLU A 164 7.17 -4.65 3.34
C GLU A 164 6.27 -4.80 2.11
N ALA A 165 6.09 -6.03 1.60
CA ALA A 165 5.14 -6.30 0.53
C ALA A 165 3.69 -5.97 0.94
N LEU A 166 3.32 -6.29 2.18
CA LEU A 166 2.00 -6.02 2.74
C LEU A 166 1.77 -4.51 2.98
N GLU A 167 2.80 -3.77 3.39
CA GLU A 167 2.77 -2.30 3.49
C GLU A 167 2.57 -1.64 2.12
N ASN A 168 3.17 -2.20 1.05
CA ASN A 168 2.97 -1.72 -0.31
C ASN A 168 1.51 -1.89 -0.76
N VAL A 169 0.85 -3.01 -0.41
CA VAL A 169 -0.58 -3.20 -0.69
C VAL A 169 -1.43 -2.18 0.07
N ASP A 170 -1.14 -1.94 1.35
CA ASP A 170 -1.84 -0.93 2.15
C ASP A 170 -1.66 0.48 1.55
N MET A 171 -0.47 0.82 1.02
CA MET A 171 -0.24 2.06 0.28
C MET A 171 -1.10 2.15 -0.99
N PHE A 172 -1.18 1.09 -1.80
CA PHE A 172 -2.02 1.10 -3.00
C PHE A 172 -3.51 1.26 -2.68
N ILE A 173 -3.98 0.71 -1.56
CA ILE A 173 -5.35 0.91 -1.06
C ILE A 173 -5.58 2.39 -0.72
N ILE A 174 -4.63 3.02 -0.01
CA ILE A 174 -4.71 4.44 0.36
C ILE A 174 -4.70 5.34 -0.89
N GLU A 175 -3.85 5.03 -1.86
CA GLU A 175 -3.78 5.77 -3.13
C GLU A 175 -4.96 5.49 -4.08
N ARG A 176 -5.91 4.62 -3.68
CA ARG A 176 -7.04 4.14 -4.49
C ARG A 176 -6.60 3.51 -5.83
N LYS A 177 -5.38 2.99 -5.87
CA LYS A 177 -4.81 2.28 -7.03
C LYS A 177 -5.13 0.79 -6.92
N PHE A 178 -6.43 0.48 -6.95
CA PHE A 178 -6.90 -0.90 -6.75
C PHE A 178 -6.37 -1.86 -7.83
N ASP A 179 -6.17 -1.42 -9.08
CA ASP A 179 -5.58 -2.25 -10.13
C ASP A 179 -4.21 -2.81 -9.72
N LYS A 180 -3.34 -1.95 -9.18
CA LYS A 180 -2.00 -2.34 -8.73
C LYS A 180 -2.05 -3.18 -7.47
N ALA A 181 -2.99 -2.90 -6.55
CA ALA A 181 -3.18 -3.68 -5.34
C ALA A 181 -3.59 -5.13 -5.67
N VAL A 182 -4.50 -5.30 -6.63
CA VAL A 182 -4.95 -6.63 -7.11
C VAL A 182 -3.83 -7.40 -7.79
N GLU A 183 -3.08 -6.77 -8.71
CA GLU A 183 -1.93 -7.40 -9.38
C GLU A 183 -0.86 -7.85 -8.39
N TRP A 184 -0.56 -7.02 -7.39
CA TRP A 184 0.38 -7.38 -6.33
C TRP A 184 -0.12 -8.52 -5.47
N LEU A 185 -1.40 -8.50 -5.06
CA LEU A 185 -1.97 -9.56 -4.24
C LEU A 185 -1.99 -10.90 -4.98
N GLN A 186 -2.31 -10.90 -6.27
CA GLN A 186 -2.21 -12.10 -7.12
C GLN A 186 -0.76 -12.59 -7.23
N SER A 187 0.21 -11.68 -7.34
CA SER A 187 1.64 -12.03 -7.35
C SER A 187 2.09 -12.66 -6.03
N CYS A 188 1.60 -12.17 -4.89
CA CYS A 188 1.87 -12.74 -3.57
C CYS A 188 1.26 -14.14 -3.42
N VAL A 189 0.00 -14.33 -3.83
CA VAL A 189 -0.67 -15.64 -3.81
C VAL A 189 0.04 -16.64 -4.74
N LYS A 190 0.51 -16.20 -5.90
CA LYS A 190 1.27 -17.05 -6.83
C LYS A 190 2.60 -17.49 -6.22
N LYS A 191 3.35 -16.57 -5.60
CA LYS A 191 4.60 -16.89 -4.90
C LYS A 191 4.39 -17.84 -3.73
N GLU A 192 3.30 -17.71 -2.98
CA GLU A 192 2.94 -18.66 -1.91
C GLU A 192 2.70 -20.07 -2.49
N ARG A 193 2.04 -20.15 -3.65
CA ARG A 193 1.78 -21.42 -4.34
C ARG A 193 3.05 -22.05 -4.91
N GLU A 194 3.90 -21.26 -5.54
CA GLU A 194 5.18 -21.72 -6.10
C GLU A 194 6.13 -22.19 -4.99
N GLY A 195 6.20 -21.49 -3.85
CA GLY A 195 6.98 -21.91 -2.69
C GLY A 195 6.48 -23.20 -2.02
N ARG A 196 5.20 -23.55 -2.18
CA ARG A 196 4.64 -24.84 -1.73
C ARG A 196 5.05 -26.02 -2.60
N GLU A 197 5.31 -25.80 -3.89
CA GLU A 197 5.68 -26.85 -4.85
C GLU A 197 7.18 -27.19 -4.77
N GLU A 198 8.04 -26.25 -4.34
CA GLU A 198 9.46 -26.52 -4.10
C GLU A 198 9.76 -27.16 -2.73
N GLU A 199 8.87 -26.99 -1.74
CA GLU A 199 8.95 -27.61 -0.40
C GLU A 199 7.88 -28.70 -0.20
N GLU A 200 7.86 -29.71 -1.08
CA GLU A 200 7.10 -30.95 -0.84
C GLU A 200 7.67 -31.70 0.37
N GLY A 201 7.24 -31.33 1.58
CA GLY A 201 7.47 -32.18 2.74
C GLY A 201 7.26 -31.57 4.13
N SER A 202 7.38 -30.26 4.34
CA SER A 202 7.35 -29.75 5.73
C SER A 202 6.89 -28.30 5.96
N ALA A 203 6.21 -27.65 5.01
CA ALA A 203 5.62 -26.33 5.23
C ALA A 203 4.14 -26.40 5.66
N SER A 204 3.83 -27.20 6.69
CA SER A 204 2.71 -26.90 7.60
C SER A 204 3.20 -25.91 8.68
N THR A 205 3.94 -24.89 8.27
CA THR A 205 4.49 -23.87 9.15
C THR A 205 3.41 -22.84 9.47
N ARG A 206 3.35 -22.46 10.76
CA ARG A 206 2.49 -21.41 11.34
C ARG A 206 2.53 -20.09 10.56
N GLU A 207 3.60 -19.88 9.79
CA GLU A 207 3.88 -18.69 8.99
C GLU A 207 3.07 -18.63 7.70
N GLY A 208 2.89 -19.75 6.98
CA GLY A 208 2.02 -19.79 5.81
C GLY A 208 0.56 -19.44 6.17
N TRP A 209 0.09 -19.94 7.32
CA TRP A 209 -1.23 -19.58 7.86
C TRP A 209 -1.33 -18.10 8.27
N ARG A 210 -0.24 -17.51 8.78
CA ARG A 210 -0.19 -16.08 9.11
C ARG A 210 -0.22 -15.23 7.84
N LEU A 211 0.58 -15.57 6.82
CA LEU A 211 0.63 -14.88 5.55
C LEU A 211 -0.72 -14.95 4.83
N LYS A 212 -1.31 -16.13 4.70
CA LYS A 212 -2.64 -16.32 4.13
C LYS A 212 -3.70 -15.45 4.82
N ARG A 213 -3.72 -15.43 6.15
CA ARG A 213 -4.64 -14.56 6.92
C ARG A 213 -4.39 -13.08 6.64
N CYS A 214 -3.13 -12.65 6.55
CA CYS A 214 -2.76 -11.27 6.23
C CYS A 214 -3.17 -10.87 4.81
N LEU A 215 -3.09 -11.77 3.84
CA LEU A 215 -3.56 -11.58 2.47
C LEU A 215 -5.08 -11.51 2.41
N GLU A 216 -5.79 -12.41 3.09
CA GLU A 216 -7.26 -12.39 3.20
C GLU A 216 -7.78 -11.09 3.85
N GLN A 217 -7.10 -10.58 4.87
CA GLN A 217 -7.45 -9.30 5.48
C GLN A 217 -7.29 -8.13 4.50
N ARG A 218 -6.23 -8.13 3.69
CA ARG A 218 -6.00 -7.09 2.68
C ARG A 218 -6.94 -7.22 1.48
N MET A 219 -7.27 -8.44 1.09
CA MET A 219 -8.33 -8.73 0.13
C MET A 219 -9.63 -8.06 0.58
N LYS A 220 -10.05 -8.27 1.84
CA LYS A 220 -11.23 -7.62 2.40
C LYS A 220 -11.12 -6.09 2.37
N ARG A 221 -9.98 -5.53 2.77
CA ARG A 221 -9.75 -4.07 2.70
C ARG A 221 -9.84 -3.51 1.27
N ILE A 222 -9.33 -4.25 0.27
CA ILE A 222 -9.45 -3.86 -1.15
C ILE A 222 -10.92 -3.86 -1.55
N VAL A 223 -11.66 -4.93 -1.23
CA VAL A 223 -13.09 -5.03 -1.51
C VAL A 223 -13.86 -3.88 -0.85
N ASP A 224 -13.65 -3.64 0.44
CA ASP A 224 -14.28 -2.54 1.19
C ASP A 224 -13.91 -1.17 0.59
N GLY A 225 -12.66 -1.00 0.14
CA GLY A 225 -12.18 0.22 -0.51
C GLY A 225 -12.85 0.47 -1.85
N ILE A 226 -13.07 -0.59 -2.64
CA ILE A 226 -13.80 -0.54 -3.91
C ILE A 226 -15.27 -0.15 -3.65
N TRP A 227 -15.93 -0.80 -2.68
CA TRP A 227 -17.32 -0.48 -2.31
C TRP A 227 -17.48 0.99 -1.90
N LYS A 228 -16.62 1.50 -1.01
CA LYS A 228 -16.64 2.92 -0.62
C LYS A 228 -16.41 3.87 -1.79
N GLN A 229 -15.65 3.44 -2.81
CA GLN A 229 -15.45 4.25 -4.00
C GLN A 229 -16.75 4.34 -4.82
N VAL A 230 -17.47 3.23 -4.97
CA VAL A 230 -18.73 3.16 -5.73
C VAL A 230 -19.87 3.89 -5.03
N GLU A 231 -19.90 3.92 -3.70
CA GLU A 231 -20.86 4.71 -2.92
C GLU A 231 -20.69 6.23 -3.10
N THR A 232 -19.59 6.69 -3.71
CA THR A 232 -19.36 8.11 -3.95
C THR A 232 -20.26 8.60 -5.10
N PRO A 233 -21.04 9.69 -4.94
CA PRO A 233 -21.93 10.19 -5.98
C PRO A 233 -21.16 10.61 -7.24
N GLY A 234 -21.71 10.31 -8.41
CA GLY A 234 -21.10 10.60 -9.71
C GLY A 234 -20.24 9.47 -10.29
N PHE A 235 -20.28 8.28 -9.68
CA PHE A 235 -19.57 7.10 -10.16
C PHE A 235 -20.13 6.62 -11.52
N GLN A 236 -19.25 6.50 -12.52
CA GLN A 236 -19.64 6.22 -13.91
C GLN A 236 -19.66 4.72 -14.24
N MET A 237 -20.41 4.34 -15.28
CA MET A 237 -20.49 2.95 -15.78
C MET A 237 -19.10 2.33 -16.04
N MET A 238 -18.20 3.06 -16.70
CA MET A 238 -16.84 2.57 -17.00
C MET A 238 -16.03 2.26 -15.73
N GLU A 239 -16.26 3.03 -14.65
CA GLU A 239 -15.57 2.82 -13.38
C GLU A 239 -16.10 1.59 -12.66
N ILE A 240 -17.38 1.26 -12.86
CA ILE A 240 -18.02 0.06 -12.34
C ILE A 240 -17.59 -1.17 -13.10
N GLU A 241 -17.57 -1.12 -14.43
CA GLU A 241 -17.04 -2.22 -15.23
C GLU A 241 -15.60 -2.54 -14.83
N ARG A 242 -14.78 -1.50 -14.58
CA ARG A 242 -13.43 -1.68 -14.04
C ARG A 242 -13.44 -2.30 -12.65
N ALA A 243 -14.24 -1.77 -11.72
CA ALA A 243 -14.33 -2.27 -10.34
C ALA A 243 -14.80 -3.73 -10.28
N VAL A 244 -15.85 -4.07 -11.03
CA VAL A 244 -16.36 -5.44 -11.19
C VAL A 244 -15.29 -6.34 -11.82
N GLY A 245 -14.56 -5.85 -12.82
CA GLY A 245 -13.42 -6.56 -13.39
C GLY A 245 -12.31 -6.86 -12.38
N LEU A 246 -12.00 -5.92 -11.49
CA LEU A 246 -11.04 -6.13 -10.39
C LEU A 246 -11.53 -7.15 -9.38
N LEU A 247 -12.80 -7.09 -8.98
CA LEU A 247 -13.40 -8.07 -8.07
C LEU A 247 -13.44 -9.48 -8.67
N MET A 248 -13.73 -9.58 -9.97
CA MET A 248 -13.68 -10.85 -10.70
C MET A 248 -12.25 -11.42 -10.75
N LYS A 249 -11.23 -10.58 -10.94
CA LYS A 249 -9.81 -10.99 -10.86
C LYS A 249 -9.40 -11.49 -9.47
N LEU A 250 -10.02 -10.97 -8.42
CA LEU A 250 -9.81 -11.40 -7.04
C LEU A 250 -10.63 -12.64 -6.64
N GLU A 251 -11.32 -13.27 -7.61
CA GLU A 251 -12.26 -14.38 -7.40
C GLU A 251 -13.45 -14.02 -6.47
N GLN A 252 -13.70 -12.73 -6.24
CA GLN A 252 -14.78 -12.22 -5.40
C GLN A 252 -16.07 -12.05 -6.24
N ARG A 253 -16.56 -13.15 -6.81
CA ARG A 253 -17.68 -13.14 -7.76
C ARG A 253 -19.00 -12.61 -7.16
N GLU A 254 -19.31 -12.98 -5.93
CA GLU A 254 -20.53 -12.54 -5.24
C GLU A 254 -20.51 -11.03 -5.02
N ASN A 255 -19.43 -10.51 -4.44
CA ASN A 255 -19.22 -9.08 -4.26
C ASN A 255 -19.26 -8.30 -5.59
N ALA A 256 -18.73 -8.88 -6.68
CA ALA A 256 -18.77 -8.27 -8.01
C ALA A 256 -20.21 -8.15 -8.55
N GLN A 257 -21.04 -9.18 -8.34
CA GLN A 257 -22.45 -9.19 -8.74
C GLN A 257 -23.26 -8.20 -7.91
N ASP A 258 -23.09 -8.21 -6.60
CA ASP A 258 -23.80 -7.32 -5.68
C ASP A 258 -23.44 -5.85 -5.97
N LEU A 259 -22.17 -5.55 -6.26
CA LEU A 259 -21.74 -4.21 -6.64
C LEU A 259 -22.41 -3.74 -7.93
N PHE A 260 -22.45 -4.61 -8.95
CA PHE A 260 -23.07 -4.27 -10.23
C PHE A 260 -24.58 -4.07 -10.10
N LEU A 261 -25.26 -4.98 -9.39
CA LEU A 261 -26.71 -4.94 -9.22
C LEU A 261 -27.15 -3.79 -8.31
N SER A 262 -26.40 -3.48 -7.25
CA SER A 262 -26.69 -2.35 -6.38
C SER A 262 -26.62 -1.02 -7.15
N TRP A 263 -25.59 -0.84 -7.98
CA TRP A 263 -25.52 0.34 -8.84
C TRP A 263 -26.64 0.40 -9.87
N LYS A 264 -26.93 -0.72 -10.56
CA LYS A 264 -28.05 -0.77 -11.52
C LYS A 264 -29.39 -0.50 -10.87
N THR A 265 -29.58 -0.93 -9.62
CA THR A 265 -30.77 -0.60 -8.83
C THR A 265 -30.85 0.91 -8.63
N GLY A 266 -29.73 1.58 -8.31
CA GLY A 266 -29.66 3.05 -8.27
C GLY A 266 -30.06 3.70 -9.59
N VAL A 267 -29.54 3.22 -10.73
CA VAL A 267 -29.92 3.72 -12.07
C VAL A 267 -31.42 3.55 -12.34
N ILE A 268 -32.01 2.43 -11.93
CA ILE A 268 -33.46 2.20 -12.08
C ILE A 268 -34.24 3.19 -11.22
N VAL A 269 -33.81 3.42 -9.97
CA VAL A 269 -34.46 4.38 -9.07
C VAL A 269 -34.39 5.79 -9.66
N GLU A 270 -33.23 6.23 -10.14
CA GLU A 270 -33.07 7.53 -10.81
C GLU A 270 -33.96 7.65 -12.07
N ALA A 271 -34.04 6.59 -12.87
CA ALA A 271 -34.92 6.56 -14.05
C ALA A 271 -36.41 6.65 -13.68
N ILE A 272 -36.82 6.02 -12.56
CA ILE A 272 -38.18 6.11 -12.03
C ILE A 272 -38.46 7.53 -11.52
N GLU A 273 -37.53 8.13 -10.78
CA GLU A 273 -37.65 9.49 -10.25
C GLU A 273 -37.74 10.53 -11.37
N ALA A 274 -36.97 10.35 -12.46
CA ALA A 274 -36.97 11.24 -13.62
C ALA A 274 -38.31 11.29 -14.38
N ILE A 275 -39.12 10.23 -14.34
CA ILE A 275 -40.47 10.22 -14.93
C ILE A 275 -41.39 11.21 -14.20
N GLY A 276 -41.09 11.49 -12.92
CA GLY A 276 -41.86 12.41 -12.08
C GLY A 276 -43.25 11.88 -11.74
N THR A 277 -43.92 12.48 -10.75
CA THR A 277 -45.27 12.08 -10.32
C THR A 277 -46.36 12.79 -11.11
N ASN A 278 -46.28 12.85 -12.45
CA ASN A 278 -47.35 13.46 -13.24
C ASN A 278 -48.53 12.48 -13.37
N ARG A 279 -49.46 12.58 -12.42
CA ARG A 279 -50.58 11.65 -12.17
C ARG A 279 -51.83 11.91 -13.01
N THR A 280 -51.75 12.65 -14.12
CA THR A 280 -52.93 13.00 -14.92
C THR A 280 -53.46 11.85 -15.76
N ASP A 281 -52.58 10.96 -16.25
CA ASP A 281 -52.98 9.72 -16.94
C ASP A 281 -52.22 8.51 -16.38
N VAL A 282 -52.92 7.72 -15.57
CA VAL A 282 -52.38 6.53 -14.90
C VAL A 282 -51.88 5.51 -15.91
N ARG A 283 -52.51 5.38 -17.09
CA ARG A 283 -52.09 4.39 -18.08
C ARG A 283 -50.77 4.77 -18.72
N LEU A 284 -50.61 6.05 -19.06
CA LEU A 284 -49.35 6.58 -19.59
C LEU A 284 -48.22 6.47 -18.55
N TYR A 285 -48.51 6.83 -17.30
CA TYR A 285 -47.55 6.73 -16.21
C TYR A 285 -47.06 5.30 -15.96
N VAL A 286 -47.98 4.32 -15.89
CA VAL A 286 -47.63 2.90 -15.74
C VAL A 286 -46.84 2.40 -16.94
N ALA A 287 -47.23 2.77 -18.17
CA ALA A 287 -46.48 2.38 -19.37
C ALA A 287 -45.06 2.95 -19.37
N GLN A 288 -44.86 4.20 -18.94
CA GLN A 288 -43.55 4.83 -18.82
C GLN A 288 -42.69 4.16 -17.75
N LEU A 289 -43.26 3.84 -16.58
CA LEU A 289 -42.57 3.10 -15.52
C LEU A 289 -42.11 1.71 -15.99
N CYS A 290 -43.04 0.94 -16.57
CA CYS A 290 -42.72 -0.39 -17.09
C CYS A 290 -41.63 -0.31 -18.15
N ASN A 291 -41.73 0.63 -19.10
CA ASN A 291 -40.71 0.80 -20.12
C ASN A 291 -39.35 1.17 -19.53
N ALA A 292 -39.28 2.06 -18.54
CA ALA A 292 -38.02 2.42 -17.90
C ALA A 292 -37.39 1.22 -17.17
N VAL A 293 -38.15 0.53 -16.31
CA VAL A 293 -37.66 -0.62 -15.55
C VAL A 293 -37.23 -1.75 -16.48
N PHE A 294 -38.09 -2.19 -17.40
CA PHE A 294 -37.78 -3.31 -18.29
C PHE A 294 -36.65 -2.99 -19.27
N SER A 295 -36.55 -1.74 -19.77
CA SER A 295 -35.42 -1.34 -20.61
C SER A 295 -34.10 -1.39 -19.84
N CYS A 296 -34.08 -0.88 -18.59
CA CYS A 296 -32.91 -0.97 -17.73
C CYS A 296 -32.55 -2.42 -17.39
N MET A 297 -33.54 -3.30 -17.16
CA MET A 297 -33.29 -4.74 -16.92
C MET A 297 -32.67 -5.43 -18.14
N VAL A 298 -33.20 -5.18 -19.35
CA VAL A 298 -32.64 -5.76 -20.58
C VAL A 298 -31.21 -5.28 -20.82
N GLN A 299 -30.94 -3.99 -20.61
CA GLN A 299 -29.58 -3.43 -20.68
C GLN A 299 -28.65 -4.07 -19.66
N THR A 300 -29.11 -4.20 -18.40
CA THR A 300 -28.37 -4.85 -17.31
C THR A 300 -27.96 -6.28 -17.67
N CYS A 301 -28.88 -7.08 -18.21
CA CYS A 301 -28.58 -8.44 -18.65
C CYS A 301 -27.54 -8.48 -19.77
N SER A 302 -27.65 -7.60 -20.77
CA SER A 302 -26.70 -7.51 -21.89
C SER A 302 -25.30 -7.12 -21.43
N GLU A 303 -25.20 -6.12 -20.55
CA GLU A 303 -23.93 -5.63 -20.01
C GLU A 303 -23.28 -6.64 -19.08
N PHE A 304 -24.06 -7.29 -18.20
CA PHE A 304 -23.54 -8.33 -17.33
C PHE A 304 -22.95 -9.51 -18.13
N GLN A 305 -23.61 -9.92 -19.22
CA GLN A 305 -23.07 -10.94 -20.11
C GLN A 305 -21.74 -10.51 -20.75
N LYS A 306 -21.58 -9.24 -21.13
CA LYS A 306 -20.31 -8.72 -21.65
C LYS A 306 -19.20 -8.77 -20.60
N ILE A 307 -19.48 -8.35 -19.37
CA ILE A 307 -18.51 -8.34 -18.26
C ILE A 307 -18.07 -9.78 -17.89
N LEU A 308 -19.02 -10.73 -17.87
CA LEU A 308 -18.67 -12.13 -17.65
C LEU A 308 -17.86 -12.72 -18.81
N SER A 309 -18.23 -12.40 -20.04
CA SER A 309 -17.50 -12.90 -21.23
C SER A 309 -16.08 -12.36 -21.28
N SER A 310 -15.86 -11.10 -20.91
CA SER A 310 -14.51 -10.52 -20.83
C SER A 310 -13.68 -11.13 -19.70
N SER A 311 -14.29 -11.48 -18.56
CA SER A 311 -13.60 -12.18 -17.47
C SER A 311 -13.20 -13.63 -17.78
N SER A 312 -13.92 -14.30 -18.70
CA SER A 312 -13.64 -15.69 -19.11
C SER A 312 -12.45 -15.87 -20.06
N SER A 313 -11.85 -14.76 -20.52
CA SER A 313 -10.67 -14.78 -21.40
C SER A 313 -9.33 -15.04 -20.67
N SER A 314 -9.36 -15.28 -19.35
CA SER A 314 -8.21 -15.76 -18.57
C SER A 314 -8.31 -17.28 -18.39
N PRO A 315 -7.30 -18.08 -18.81
CA PRO A 315 -7.42 -19.53 -18.89
C PRO A 315 -7.13 -20.16 -17.53
N SER A 316 -8.15 -20.41 -16.71
CA SER A 316 -8.08 -21.41 -15.62
C SER A 316 -9.41 -21.52 -14.88
N CYS A 317 -10.45 -22.01 -15.56
CA CYS A 317 -11.61 -22.61 -14.90
C CYS A 317 -12.21 -23.66 -15.86
N GLN A 318 -11.46 -24.71 -16.12
CA GLN A 318 -12.04 -26.00 -16.48
C GLN A 318 -11.59 -27.02 -15.44
N GLN A 319 -12.58 -27.79 -14.97
CA GLN A 319 -12.51 -28.98 -14.14
C GLN A 319 -12.44 -28.75 -12.62
N HIS A 320 -13.60 -28.80 -11.97
CA HIS A 320 -14.06 -30.07 -11.41
C HIS A 320 -15.57 -30.06 -11.22
N VAL A 321 -16.25 -30.93 -11.97
CA VAL A 321 -17.50 -31.58 -11.57
C VAL A 321 -17.11 -32.78 -10.71
#